data_AF-A0A6N8R8Q7-F1
#
_entry.id   AF-A0A6N8R8Q7-F1
#
_cell.length_a   1.000
_cell.length_b   1.000
_cell.length_c   1.000
_cell.angle_alpha   90.00
_cell.angle_beta   90.00
_cell.angle_gamma   90.00
#
_symmetry.space_group_name_H-M   'P 1'
#
loop_
_entity.id
_entity.type
_entity.pdbx_description
1 polymer ?
#
loop_
_entity_poly.entity_id
_entity_poly.type
_entity_poly.pdbx_seq_one_letter_code
_entity_poly.pdbx_strand_id
1 'polypeptide(L)'
;VEAGEQIGTLQNSAAAMLGLPVGIPVISAGHDTQFALFGAGAEQNEPVLSSGTWEILMVRSAQVDTSLLSQYAGSTCELDSQAGLYNPGMQWLASGVLEWVRKLFWTAETPWQMLIEEARLIAPGADGVKMQCDLLSCQNTGWQGVTLNTTRGHFYRAALEGLTAQLQRNLQMLEKIGHFKAS
;
A
#
# COMPACT_ATOMS: atom_id res chain seq x y z
N VAL A 1 -4.05 26.66 -10.39
CA VAL A 1 -5.40 26.08 -10.28
C VAL A 1 -5.26 24.94 -9.31
N GLU A 2 -5.95 25.03 -8.19
CA GLU A 2 -5.97 23.97 -7.18
C GLU A 2 -6.82 22.79 -7.68
N ALA A 3 -6.63 21.60 -7.11
CA ALA A 3 -7.52 20.48 -7.38
C ALA A 3 -8.96 20.84 -6.96
N GLY A 4 -9.94 20.49 -7.79
CA GLY A 4 -11.34 20.85 -7.62
C GLY A 4 -11.73 22.20 -8.24
N GLU A 5 -10.78 23.05 -8.65
CA GLU A 5 -11.08 24.31 -9.32
C GLU A 5 -11.35 24.13 -10.81
N GLN A 6 -12.22 24.97 -11.37
CA GLN A 6 -12.43 25.05 -12.81
C GLN A 6 -11.19 25.64 -13.49
N ILE A 7 -10.57 24.87 -14.39
CA ILE A 7 -9.44 25.34 -15.23
C ILE A 7 -9.97 26.14 -16.42
N GLY A 8 -11.16 25.78 -16.92
CA GLY A 8 -11.78 26.44 -18.05
C GLY A 8 -13.02 25.72 -18.53
N THR A 9 -13.32 25.83 -19.83
CA THR A 9 -14.42 25.13 -20.48
C THR A 9 -13.88 24.22 -21.59
N LEU A 10 -14.62 23.15 -21.87
CA LEU A 10 -14.27 22.19 -22.91
C LEU A 10 -14.24 22.90 -24.27
N GLN A 11 -13.10 22.81 -24.95
CA GLN A 11 -12.92 23.43 -26.27
C GLN A 11 -13.90 22.85 -27.28
N ASN A 12 -14.39 23.66 -28.22
CA ASN A 12 -15.38 23.25 -29.22
C ASN A 12 -14.95 22.02 -30.03
N SER A 13 -13.67 21.95 -30.42
CA SER A 13 -13.11 20.81 -31.17
C SER A 13 -13.11 19.53 -30.33
N ALA A 14 -12.77 19.60 -29.05
CA ALA A 14 -12.79 18.48 -28.13
C ALA A 14 -14.23 18.01 -27.83
N ALA A 15 -15.16 18.95 -27.64
CA ALA A 15 -16.58 18.66 -27.46
C ALA A 15 -17.16 17.89 -28.66
N ALA A 16 -16.85 18.33 -29.88
CA ALA A 16 -17.26 17.64 -31.11
C ALA A 16 -16.66 16.22 -31.23
N MET A 17 -15.38 16.05 -30.88
CA MET A 17 -14.71 14.74 -30.89
C MET A 17 -15.33 13.76 -29.89
N LEU A 18 -15.64 14.21 -28.68
CA LEU A 18 -16.17 13.38 -27.60
C LEU A 18 -17.69 13.18 -27.67
N GLY A 19 -18.39 13.89 -28.56
CA GLY A 19 -19.85 13.89 -28.64
C GLY A 19 -20.52 14.56 -27.42
N LEU A 20 -19.82 15.50 -26.79
CA LEU A 20 -20.28 16.20 -25.59
C LEU A 20 -20.75 17.63 -25.90
N PRO A 21 -21.67 18.20 -25.09
CA PRO A 21 -22.04 19.60 -25.17
C PRO A 21 -20.85 20.57 -25.07
N VAL A 22 -20.90 21.67 -25.83
CA VAL A 22 -19.96 22.79 -25.70
C VAL A 22 -20.21 23.53 -24.38
N GLY A 23 -19.14 24.06 -23.78
CA GLY A 23 -19.24 24.88 -22.56
C GLY A 23 -19.25 24.08 -21.26
N ILE A 24 -19.07 22.75 -21.31
CA ILE A 24 -18.87 21.93 -20.12
C ILE A 24 -17.64 22.43 -19.34
N PRO A 25 -17.77 22.72 -18.03
CA PRO A 25 -16.63 23.05 -17.18
C PRO A 25 -15.60 21.93 -17.16
N VAL A 26 -14.32 22.29 -17.30
CA VAL A 26 -13.20 21.37 -17.10
C VAL A 26 -12.60 21.64 -15.73
N ILE A 27 -12.65 20.65 -14.86
CA ILE A 27 -12.19 20.74 -13.47
C ILE A 27 -10.79 20.15 -13.34
N SER A 28 -9.92 20.84 -12.61
CA SER A 28 -8.61 20.34 -12.22
C SER A 28 -8.80 19.13 -11.32
N ALA A 29 -8.34 17.96 -11.76
CA ALA A 29 -8.35 16.77 -10.93
C ALA A 29 -7.03 16.66 -10.15
N GLY A 30 -7.11 16.13 -8.93
CA GLY A 30 -5.97 15.64 -8.17
C GLY A 30 -5.44 14.28 -8.66
N HIS A 31 -4.44 13.76 -7.97
CA HIS A 31 -3.85 12.44 -8.19
C HIS A 31 -4.83 11.33 -7.75
N ASP A 32 -4.71 10.13 -8.33
CA ASP A 32 -5.66 9.04 -8.10
C ASP A 32 -5.68 8.56 -6.64
N THR A 33 -4.52 8.48 -5.98
CA THR A 33 -4.37 8.11 -4.56
C THR A 33 -5.02 9.11 -3.60
N GLN A 34 -5.02 10.40 -3.92
CA GLN A 34 -5.73 11.42 -3.13
C GLN A 34 -7.24 11.12 -3.10
N PHE A 35 -7.80 10.74 -4.24
CA PHE A 35 -9.21 10.38 -4.33
C PHE A 35 -9.50 8.96 -3.85
N ALA A 36 -8.51 8.07 -3.81
CA ALA A 36 -8.70 6.73 -3.24
C ALA A 36 -9.03 6.80 -1.75
N LEU A 37 -8.35 7.66 -0.98
CA LEU A 37 -8.66 7.90 0.45
C LEU A 37 -10.07 8.45 0.64
N PHE A 38 -10.42 9.49 -0.13
CA PHE A 38 -11.75 10.09 -0.07
C PHE A 38 -12.84 9.10 -0.50
N GLY A 39 -12.62 8.37 -1.60
CA GLY A 39 -13.55 7.40 -2.16
C GLY A 39 -13.72 6.15 -1.29
N ALA A 40 -12.71 5.80 -0.49
CA ALA A 40 -12.83 4.79 0.55
C ALA A 40 -13.68 5.24 1.75
N GLY A 41 -14.00 6.54 1.84
CA GLY A 41 -14.74 7.11 2.96
C GLY A 41 -13.90 7.35 4.20
N ALA A 42 -12.57 7.41 4.07
CA ALA A 42 -11.65 7.54 5.20
C ALA A 42 -11.83 8.87 5.93
N GLU A 43 -12.00 8.78 7.25
CA GLU A 43 -12.01 9.93 8.13
C GLU A 43 -10.58 10.46 8.37
N GLN A 44 -10.49 11.62 9.02
CA GLN A 44 -9.21 12.15 9.45
C GLN A 44 -8.58 11.18 10.47
N ASN A 45 -7.29 10.92 10.33
CA ASN A 45 -6.50 10.00 11.15
C ASN A 45 -6.92 8.54 11.07
N GLU A 46 -7.75 8.16 10.09
CA GLU A 46 -8.11 6.78 9.78
C GLU A 46 -7.17 6.23 8.69
N PRO A 47 -6.28 5.27 9.00
CA PRO A 47 -5.39 4.70 8.01
C PRO A 47 -6.14 3.77 7.05
N VAL A 48 -5.86 3.91 5.76
CA VAL A 48 -6.34 3.01 4.71
C VAL A 48 -5.16 2.24 4.14
N LEU A 49 -5.27 0.92 4.12
CA LEU A 49 -4.35 0.04 3.43
C LEU A 49 -4.95 -0.38 2.08
N SER A 50 -4.34 0.07 0.99
CA SER A 50 -4.57 -0.50 -0.33
C SER A 50 -3.58 -1.63 -0.55
N SER A 51 -4.06 -2.85 -0.76
CA SER A 51 -3.22 -4.05 -0.95
C SER A 51 -3.33 -4.57 -2.38
N GLY A 52 -2.16 -4.74 -2.99
CA GLY A 52 -1.95 -5.36 -4.31
C GLY A 52 -0.51 -5.85 -4.42
N THR A 53 0.04 -5.87 -5.64
CA THR A 53 1.48 -6.19 -5.85
C THR A 53 2.36 -5.35 -4.95
N TRP A 54 2.00 -4.07 -4.84
CA TRP A 54 2.49 -3.13 -3.83
C TRP A 54 1.39 -2.88 -2.81
N GLU A 55 1.78 -2.64 -1.57
CA GLU A 55 0.91 -2.07 -0.56
C GLU A 55 1.19 -0.59 -0.43
N ILE A 56 0.12 0.18 -0.25
CA ILE A 56 0.18 1.60 0.06
C ILE A 56 -0.69 1.82 1.30
N LEU A 57 -0.05 2.15 2.41
CA LEU A 57 -0.71 2.57 3.65
C LEU A 57 -0.71 4.10 3.69
N MET A 58 -1.89 4.70 3.74
CA MET A 58 -2.05 6.16 3.76
C MET A 58 -3.03 6.59 4.83
N VAL A 59 -2.99 7.87 5.18
CA VAL A 59 -3.91 8.49 6.14
C VAL A 59 -4.20 9.91 5.71
N ARG A 60 -5.38 10.43 6.04
CA ARG A 60 -5.69 11.86 5.93
C ARG A 60 -5.30 12.54 7.24
N SER A 61 -4.30 13.42 7.23
CA SER A 61 -3.83 14.13 8.44
C SER A 61 -3.80 15.64 8.26
N ALA A 62 -4.06 16.39 9.33
CA ALA A 62 -3.91 17.85 9.37
C ALA A 62 -2.45 18.31 9.52
N GLN A 63 -1.54 17.39 9.84
CA GLN A 63 -0.13 17.68 10.04
C GLN A 63 0.76 16.60 9.42
N VAL A 64 1.93 17.01 8.95
CA VAL A 64 2.94 16.08 8.43
C VAL A 64 4.33 16.58 8.82
N ASP A 65 5.10 15.73 9.49
CA ASP A 65 6.53 15.95 9.70
C ASP A 65 7.29 15.57 8.42
N THR A 66 7.49 16.55 7.55
CA THR A 66 8.18 16.35 6.27
C THR A 66 9.67 16.03 6.44
N SER A 67 10.27 16.46 7.57
CA SER A 67 11.67 16.16 7.88
C SER A 67 11.84 14.68 8.21
N LEU A 68 10.91 14.11 8.99
CA LEU A 68 10.89 12.70 9.32
C LEU A 68 10.48 11.87 8.11
N LEU A 69 9.45 12.30 7.34
CA LEU A 69 9.01 11.63 6.11
C LEU A 69 10.20 11.32 5.19
N SER A 70 11.01 12.34 4.86
CA SER A 70 12.14 12.22 3.93
C SER A 70 13.21 11.18 4.30
N GLN A 71 13.22 10.69 5.54
CA GLN A 71 14.19 9.70 6.03
C GLN A 71 13.78 8.26 5.69
N TYR A 72 12.55 8.02 5.23
CA TYR A 72 12.02 6.67 5.01
C TYR A 72 11.82 6.39 3.53
N ALA A 73 12.54 5.38 3.04
CA ALA A 73 12.36 4.88 1.69
C ALA A 73 10.92 4.39 1.50
N GLY A 74 10.31 4.78 0.37
CA GLY A 74 8.92 4.45 0.05
C GLY A 74 7.88 5.35 0.73
N SER A 75 8.28 6.30 1.58
CA SER A 75 7.34 7.30 2.09
C SER A 75 7.03 8.37 1.04
N THR A 76 5.78 8.82 0.99
CA THR A 76 5.33 9.91 0.13
C THR A 76 4.34 10.78 0.89
N CYS A 77 4.13 12.01 0.42
CA CYS A 77 3.05 12.84 0.93
C CYS A 77 2.43 13.61 -0.22
N GLU A 78 1.11 13.55 -0.29
CA GLU A 78 0.30 14.32 -1.24
C GLU A 78 -0.55 15.33 -0.48
N LEU A 79 -1.11 16.32 -1.19
CA LEU A 79 -2.19 17.14 -0.64
C LEU A 79 -3.47 16.30 -0.56
N ASP A 80 -4.33 16.54 0.42
CA ASP A 80 -5.66 15.90 0.42
C ASP A 80 -6.62 16.62 -0.55
N SER A 81 -7.72 15.95 -0.91
CA SER A 81 -8.79 16.58 -1.68
C SER A 81 -9.50 17.69 -0.89
N GLN A 82 -9.40 17.68 0.44
CA GLN A 82 -9.86 18.74 1.33
C GLN A 82 -8.70 19.66 1.72
N ALA A 83 -8.87 20.96 1.50
CA ALA A 83 -7.89 21.97 1.88
C ALA A 83 -7.56 21.91 3.38
N GLY A 84 -6.26 22.01 3.71
CA GLY A 84 -5.75 21.95 5.07
C GLY A 84 -5.45 20.54 5.60
N LEU A 85 -5.67 19.50 4.77
CA LEU A 85 -5.26 18.14 5.05
C LEU A 85 -4.19 17.67 4.06
N TYR A 86 -3.45 16.63 4.48
CA TYR A 86 -2.35 16.01 3.78
C TYR A 86 -2.52 14.49 3.81
N ASN A 87 -1.96 13.83 2.80
CA ASN A 87 -2.03 12.38 2.66
C ASN A 87 -0.62 11.78 2.73
N PRO A 88 0.03 11.73 3.92
CA PRO A 88 1.26 10.97 4.07
C PRO A 88 0.97 9.47 3.89
N GLY A 89 1.92 8.79 3.26
CA GLY A 89 1.81 7.38 2.92
C GLY A 89 3.13 6.64 3.00
N MET A 90 3.03 5.33 3.07
CA MET A 90 4.13 4.36 3.06
C MET A 90 3.84 3.31 1.98
N GLN A 91 4.80 3.07 1.09
CA GLN A 91 4.66 2.06 0.03
C GLN A 91 5.76 1.01 0.07
N TRP A 92 5.41 -0.25 -0.16
CA TRP A 92 6.36 -1.36 -0.20
C TRP A 92 5.86 -2.52 -1.06
N LEU A 93 6.78 -3.38 -1.52
CA LEU A 93 6.42 -4.58 -2.25
C LEU A 93 5.74 -5.58 -1.30
N ALA A 94 4.50 -5.96 -1.61
CA ALA A 94 3.68 -6.80 -0.74
C ALA A 94 3.30 -8.12 -1.42
N SER A 95 2.16 -8.19 -2.12
CA SER A 95 1.73 -9.46 -2.74
C SER A 95 2.70 -9.93 -3.83
N GLY A 96 3.52 -9.03 -4.39
CA GLY A 96 4.62 -9.42 -5.28
C GLY A 96 5.61 -10.40 -4.62
N VAL A 97 5.84 -10.26 -3.31
CA VAL A 97 6.62 -11.23 -2.52
C VAL A 97 5.89 -12.57 -2.46
N LEU A 98 4.59 -12.57 -2.15
CA LEU A 98 3.79 -13.80 -2.05
C LEU A 98 3.68 -14.53 -3.39
N GLU A 99 3.54 -13.79 -4.49
CA GLU A 99 3.56 -14.33 -5.85
C GLU A 99 4.91 -14.94 -6.21
N TRP A 100 6.00 -14.27 -5.83
CA TRP A 100 7.35 -14.82 -6.00
C TRP A 100 7.53 -16.11 -5.20
N VAL A 101 7.10 -16.15 -3.92
CA VAL A 101 7.13 -17.36 -3.09
C VAL A 101 6.28 -18.48 -3.72
N ARG A 102 5.09 -18.15 -4.22
CA ARG A 102 4.22 -19.12 -4.93
C ARG A 102 4.95 -19.75 -6.11
N LYS A 103 5.60 -18.94 -6.94
CA LYS A 103 6.35 -19.41 -8.13
C LYS A 103 7.55 -20.31 -7.77
N LEU A 104 8.13 -20.15 -6.58
CA LEU A 104 9.26 -20.98 -6.15
C LEU A 104 8.86 -22.38 -5.69
N PHE A 105 7.73 -22.50 -4.98
CA PHE A 105 7.38 -23.75 -4.27
C PHE A 105 6.12 -24.46 -4.78
N TRP A 106 5.36 -23.82 -5.67
CA TRP A 106 4.14 -24.37 -6.27
C TRP A 106 4.13 -24.14 -7.79
N THR A 107 3.18 -24.80 -8.46
CA THR A 107 2.96 -24.63 -9.90
C THR A 107 1.97 -23.52 -10.17
N ALA A 108 1.94 -23.02 -11.41
CA ALA A 108 1.02 -21.95 -11.84
C ALA A 108 -0.46 -22.35 -11.68
N GLU A 109 -0.77 -23.63 -11.76
CA GLU A 109 -2.12 -24.21 -11.65
C GLU A 109 -2.56 -24.39 -10.19
N THR A 110 -1.62 -24.34 -9.25
CA THR A 110 -1.95 -24.54 -7.82
C THR A 110 -2.84 -23.39 -7.34
N PRO A 111 -4.07 -23.65 -6.85
CA PRO A 111 -4.97 -22.60 -6.38
C PRO A 111 -4.41 -21.86 -5.16
N TRP A 112 -4.63 -20.54 -5.07
CA TRP A 112 -4.24 -19.74 -3.91
C TRP A 112 -4.76 -20.29 -2.58
N GLN A 113 -5.99 -20.84 -2.58
CA GLN A 113 -6.59 -21.46 -1.40
C GLN A 113 -5.70 -22.56 -0.80
N MET A 114 -5.02 -23.35 -1.63
CA MET A 114 -4.15 -24.42 -1.15
C MET A 114 -2.96 -23.87 -0.37
N LEU A 115 -2.32 -22.81 -0.86
CA LEU A 115 -1.20 -22.16 -0.17
C LEU A 115 -1.64 -21.57 1.17
N ILE A 116 -2.82 -20.95 1.19
CA ILE A 116 -3.41 -20.36 2.38
C ILE A 116 -3.72 -21.44 3.42
N GLU A 117 -4.33 -22.56 3.03
CA GLU A 117 -4.63 -23.65 3.95
C GLU A 117 -3.36 -24.35 4.45
N GLU A 118 -2.35 -24.56 3.61
CA GLU A 118 -1.06 -25.09 4.06
C GLU A 118 -0.41 -24.19 5.12
N ALA A 119 -0.43 -22.87 4.94
CA ALA A 119 0.09 -21.92 5.93
C ALA A 119 -0.81 -21.78 7.18
N ARG A 120 -2.13 -22.00 7.05
CA ARG A 120 -3.07 -21.96 8.17
C ARG A 120 -2.80 -23.06 9.20
N LEU A 121 -2.36 -24.23 8.73
CA LEU A 121 -2.05 -25.38 9.59
C LEU A 121 -0.77 -25.22 10.41
N ILE A 122 0.08 -24.25 10.06
CA ILE A 122 1.30 -23.92 10.80
C ILE A 122 0.96 -22.92 11.92
N ALA A 123 1.49 -23.18 13.12
CA ALA A 123 1.27 -22.30 14.27
C ALA A 123 1.86 -20.90 14.03
N PRO A 124 1.33 -19.85 14.71
CA PRO A 124 1.91 -18.52 14.66
C PRO A 124 3.41 -18.52 14.99
N GLY A 125 4.19 -17.77 14.22
CA GLY A 125 5.66 -17.74 14.32
C GLY A 125 6.37 -18.79 13.44
N ALA A 126 5.61 -19.55 12.64
CA ALA A 126 6.10 -20.49 11.63
C ALA A 126 7.22 -21.42 12.13
N ASP A 127 7.08 -21.92 13.36
CA ASP A 127 8.05 -22.79 14.04
C ASP A 127 9.49 -22.23 14.03
N GLY A 128 9.62 -20.91 14.14
CA GLY A 128 10.90 -20.20 14.18
C GLY A 128 11.39 -19.71 12.82
N VAL A 129 10.73 -20.07 11.72
CA VAL A 129 11.05 -19.56 10.39
C VAL A 129 10.56 -18.13 10.25
N LYS A 130 11.44 -17.20 9.89
CA LYS A 130 11.10 -15.79 9.66
C LYS A 130 11.53 -15.37 8.27
N MET A 131 10.73 -14.52 7.63
CA MET A 131 11.08 -13.89 6.36
C MET A 131 11.30 -12.39 6.54
N GLN A 132 12.42 -11.88 6.02
CA GLN A 132 12.58 -10.45 5.76
C GLN A 132 12.16 -10.17 4.31
N CYS A 133 11.04 -9.47 4.14
CA CYS A 133 10.29 -9.35 2.88
C CYS A 133 10.79 -8.25 1.92
N ASP A 134 11.69 -7.38 2.36
CA ASP A 134 12.20 -6.25 1.56
C ASP A 134 13.23 -6.68 0.50
N LEU A 135 12.78 -7.50 -0.45
CA LEU A 135 13.61 -8.13 -1.49
C LEU A 135 14.22 -7.14 -2.50
N LEU A 136 13.78 -5.88 -2.52
CA LEU A 136 14.23 -4.88 -3.49
C LEU A 136 15.31 -3.94 -2.95
N SER A 137 15.27 -3.61 -1.65
CA SER A 137 16.13 -2.56 -1.10
C SER A 137 17.03 -3.00 0.04
N CYS A 138 16.78 -4.17 0.64
CA CYS A 138 17.59 -4.70 1.73
C CYS A 138 18.54 -5.82 1.25
N GLN A 139 19.77 -5.84 1.78
CA GLN A 139 20.75 -6.89 1.50
C GLN A 139 20.53 -8.16 2.34
N ASN A 140 19.98 -8.01 3.56
CA ASN A 140 19.75 -9.11 4.50
C ASN A 140 18.30 -9.57 4.41
N THR A 141 17.93 -10.20 3.30
CA THR A 141 16.54 -10.59 2.99
C THR A 141 16.38 -12.10 2.86
N GLY A 142 15.13 -12.56 2.76
CA GLY A 142 14.81 -13.98 2.65
C GLY A 142 14.56 -14.63 4.01
N TRP A 143 14.71 -15.96 4.07
CA TRP A 143 14.31 -16.74 5.23
C TRP A 143 15.47 -17.04 6.19
N GLN A 144 15.16 -17.01 7.48
CA GLN A 144 16.04 -17.43 8.57
C GLN A 144 15.32 -18.45 9.46
N GLY A 145 16.08 -19.29 10.16
CA GLY A 145 15.52 -20.31 11.06
C GLY A 145 15.03 -21.60 10.37
N VAL A 146 15.41 -21.83 9.11
CA VAL A 146 15.04 -23.02 8.35
C VAL A 146 15.66 -24.27 8.95
N THR A 147 14.88 -25.35 9.08
CA THR A 147 15.32 -26.66 9.55
C THR A 147 14.90 -27.76 8.57
N LEU A 148 15.30 -29.01 8.82
CA LEU A 148 14.84 -30.15 8.01
C LEU A 148 13.34 -30.41 8.10
N ASN A 149 12.65 -29.86 9.11
CA ASN A 149 11.20 -29.98 9.27
C ASN A 149 10.44 -28.87 8.54
N THR A 150 11.14 -27.86 8.00
CA THR A 150 10.52 -26.74 7.31
C THR A 150 9.88 -27.21 5.99
N THR A 151 8.59 -26.91 5.84
CA THR A 151 7.82 -27.19 4.62
C THR A 151 7.57 -25.92 3.81
N ARG A 152 7.10 -26.04 2.57
CA ARG A 152 6.64 -24.89 1.77
C ARG A 152 5.57 -24.04 2.47
N GLY A 153 4.69 -24.67 3.27
CA GLY A 153 3.70 -23.98 4.10
C GLY A 153 4.35 -23.05 5.13
N HIS A 154 5.49 -23.44 5.73
CA HIS A 154 6.24 -22.57 6.64
C HIS A 154 6.82 -21.35 5.91
N PHE A 155 7.37 -21.53 4.71
CA PHE A 155 7.92 -20.42 3.93
C PHE A 155 6.84 -19.39 3.58
N TYR A 156 5.65 -19.85 3.19
CA TYR A 156 4.52 -18.97 2.89
C TYR A 156 3.94 -18.31 4.16
N ARG A 157 3.81 -19.07 5.26
CA ARG A 157 3.39 -18.53 6.56
C ARG A 157 4.33 -17.43 7.05
N ALA A 158 5.64 -17.67 6.98
CA ALA A 158 6.66 -16.71 7.39
C ALA A 158 6.64 -15.44 6.51
N ALA A 159 6.30 -15.57 5.21
CA ALA A 159 6.14 -14.42 4.32
C ALA A 159 4.93 -13.56 4.70
N LEU A 160 3.77 -14.19 4.97
CA LEU A 160 2.56 -13.51 5.44
C LEU A 160 2.81 -12.77 6.78
N GLU A 161 3.46 -13.45 7.73
CA GLU A 161 3.79 -12.85 9.03
C GLU A 161 4.84 -11.73 8.89
N GLY A 162 5.82 -11.88 8.00
CA GLY A 162 6.82 -10.86 7.69
C GLY A 162 6.20 -9.58 7.13
N LEU A 163 5.29 -9.70 6.15
CA LEU A 163 4.54 -8.58 5.58
C LEU A 163 3.63 -7.92 6.62
N THR A 164 2.97 -8.72 7.48
CA THR A 164 2.15 -8.19 8.58
C THR A 164 2.99 -7.38 9.58
N ALA A 165 4.19 -7.87 9.93
CA ALA A 165 5.11 -7.14 10.79
C ALA A 165 5.64 -5.85 10.11
N GLN A 166 5.82 -5.88 8.79
CA GLN A 166 6.18 -4.68 8.02
C GLN A 166 5.06 -3.65 8.02
N LEU A 167 3.81 -4.07 7.80
CA LEU A 167 2.63 -3.21 7.94
C LEU A 167 2.57 -2.55 9.31
N GLN A 168 2.76 -3.33 10.39
CA GLN A 168 2.75 -2.77 11.75
C GLN A 168 3.84 -1.71 11.96
N ARG A 169 5.08 -1.95 11.47
CA ARG A 169 6.17 -0.96 11.55
C ARG A 169 5.85 0.30 10.75
N ASN A 170 5.30 0.14 9.55
CA ASN A 170 4.94 1.26 8.69
C ASN A 170 3.78 2.07 9.26
N LEU A 171 2.81 1.44 9.92
CA LEU A 171 1.75 2.13 10.65
C LEU A 171 2.32 2.95 11.81
N GLN A 172 3.18 2.37 12.64
CA GLN A 172 3.85 3.10 13.74
C GLN A 172 4.69 4.27 13.23
N MET A 173 5.29 4.11 12.04
CA MET A 173 6.04 5.17 11.36
C MET A 173 5.11 6.29 10.92
N LEU A 174 4.01 5.92 10.27
CA LEU A 174 3.02 6.83 9.73
C LEU A 174 2.33 7.62 10.85
N GLU A 175 2.02 6.99 11.98
CA GLU A 175 1.50 7.65 13.19
C GLU A 175 2.41 8.78 13.67
N LYS A 176 3.74 8.57 13.65
CA LYS A 176 4.72 9.59 14.05
C LYS A 176 4.77 10.74 13.05
N ILE A 177 4.78 10.42 11.76
CA ILE A 177 4.84 11.41 10.68
C ILE A 177 3.57 12.25 10.63
N GLY A 178 2.40 11.61 10.73
CA GLY A 178 1.10 12.25 10.63
C GLY A 178 0.56 12.77 11.97
N HIS A 179 1.32 12.66 13.06
CA HIS A 179 0.93 13.06 14.42
C HIS A 179 -0.44 12.54 14.86
N PHE A 180 -0.70 11.25 14.66
CA PHE A 180 -1.96 10.61 15.04
C PHE A 180 -1.76 9.25 15.73
N LYS A 181 -2.87 8.66 16.16
CA LYS A 181 -2.93 7.32 16.74
C LYS A 181 -4.05 6.54 16.06
N ALA A 182 -3.72 5.40 15.47
CA ALA A 182 -4.70 4.47 14.95
C ALA A 182 -5.34 3.70 16.12
N SER A 183 -6.66 3.53 16.08
CA SER A 183 -7.45 2.80 17.07
C SER A 183 -7.50 1.30 16.79
#